data_AF-A0A1F5HSB0-F1
#
_entry.id   AF-A0A1F5HSB0-F1
#
_cell.length_a   1.000
_cell.length_b   1.000
_cell.length_c   1.000
_cell.angle_alpha   90.00
_cell.angle_beta   90.00
_cell.angle_gamma   90.00
#
_symmetry.space_group_name_H-M   'P 1'
#
loop_
_entity.id
_entity.type
_entity.pdbx_description
1 polymer ?
#
loop_
_entity_poly.entity_id
_entity_poly.type
_entity_poly.pdbx_seq_one_letter_code
_entity_poly.pdbx_strand_id
1 'polypeptide(L)'
;MENLNHPVFKIYNSVLQLSILVFTLALVYFSFVYYPRIINQYKSGRIPAAQSVIAPVVAKAEKFPITTAAYRVVHEQVSDTYFVYVNGESLDKFVVNKNGADLTLKSVLSLESICNLDVRYSSTAKLEVPQKYLVIDNCQ
;
A
#
# COMPACT_ATOMS: atom_id res chain seq x y z
N MET A 1 11.80 30.38 -49.62
CA MET A 1 10.59 29.55 -49.80
C MET A 1 11.06 28.11 -49.94
N GLU A 2 11.20 27.44 -48.79
CA GLU A 2 11.77 26.10 -48.70
C GLU A 2 10.75 25.07 -49.19
N ASN A 3 11.21 24.16 -50.05
CA ASN A 3 10.38 23.30 -50.85
C ASN A 3 9.71 22.23 -49.96
N LEU A 4 8.46 22.49 -49.53
CA LEU A 4 7.62 21.60 -48.70
C LEU A 4 7.27 20.24 -49.35
N ASN A 5 7.88 19.90 -50.49
CA ASN A 5 7.71 18.65 -51.21
C ASN A 5 8.86 17.65 -51.03
N HIS A 6 9.73 17.83 -50.04
CA HIS A 6 10.73 16.81 -49.72
C HIS A 6 10.04 15.58 -49.10
N PRO A 7 10.24 14.36 -49.64
CA PRO A 7 9.52 13.14 -49.20
C PRO A 7 9.70 12.84 -47.71
N VAL A 8 10.83 13.26 -47.14
CA VAL A 8 11.15 13.15 -45.72
C VAL A 8 10.16 13.92 -44.84
N PHE A 9 9.77 15.14 -45.22
CA PHE A 9 8.82 15.95 -44.45
C PHE A 9 7.40 15.39 -44.49
N LYS A 10 6.98 14.79 -45.62
CA LYS A 10 5.68 14.10 -45.71
C LYS A 10 5.62 12.88 -44.80
N ILE A 11 6.67 12.06 -44.77
CA ILE A 11 6.74 10.87 -43.93
C ILE A 11 6.72 11.26 -42.44
N TYR A 12 7.52 12.26 -42.05
CA TYR A 12 7.52 12.75 -40.67
C TYR A 12 6.14 13.25 -40.24
N ASN A 13 5.46 14.02 -41.08
CA ASN A 13 4.13 14.53 -40.76
C ASN A 13 3.08 13.40 -40.65
N SER A 14 3.15 12.39 -41.52
CA SER A 14 2.26 11.21 -41.43
C SER A 14 2.49 10.38 -40.17
N VAL A 15 3.75 10.20 -39.75
CA VAL A 15 4.07 9.50 -38.49
C VAL A 15 3.54 10.27 -37.29
N LEU A 16 3.65 11.59 -37.31
CA LEU A 16 3.20 12.47 -36.23
C LEU A 16 1.67 12.51 -36.13
N GLN A 17 0.97 12.52 -37.27
CA GLN A 17 -0.49 12.40 -37.29
C GLN A 17 -0.97 11.04 -36.79
N LEU A 18 -0.28 9.96 -37.17
CA LEU A 18 -0.62 8.61 -36.73
C LEU A 18 -0.41 8.43 -35.22
N SER A 19 0.67 8.98 -34.67
CA SER A 19 0.92 8.90 -33.23
C SER A 19 -0.14 9.66 -32.42
N ILE A 20 -0.51 10.87 -32.86
CA ILE A 20 -1.59 11.64 -32.23
C ILE A 20 -2.91 10.86 -32.27
N LEU A 21 -3.23 10.22 -33.39
CA LEU A 21 -4.45 9.41 -33.53
C LEU A 21 -4.45 8.20 -32.60
N VAL A 22 -3.32 7.49 -32.47
CA VAL A 22 -3.21 6.35 -31.56
C VAL A 22 -3.30 6.80 -30.09
N PHE A 23 -2.63 7.89 -29.71
CA PHE A 23 -2.67 8.40 -28.35
C PHE A 23 -4.06 8.91 -27.97
N THR A 24 -4.76 9.59 -28.87
CA THR A 24 -6.13 10.06 -28.64
C THR A 24 -7.10 8.89 -28.49
N LEU A 25 -7.01 7.87 -29.33
CA LEU A 25 -7.83 6.65 -29.18
C LEU A 25 -7.54 5.92 -27.86
N ALA A 26 -6.27 5.82 -27.46
CA ALA A 26 -5.89 5.22 -26.19
C ALA A 26 -6.47 6.00 -24.99
N LEU A 27 -6.43 7.33 -25.04
CA LEU A 27 -7.02 8.21 -24.02
C LEU A 27 -8.53 8.08 -23.91
N VAL A 28 -9.22 7.99 -25.06
CA VAL A 28 -10.67 7.79 -25.11
C VAL A 28 -11.03 6.41 -24.54
N TYR A 29 -10.31 5.36 -24.94
CA TYR A 29 -10.50 4.03 -24.38
C TYR A 29 -10.27 4.01 -22.85
N PHE A 30 -9.20 4.66 -22.39
CA PHE A 30 -8.89 4.72 -20.96
C PHE A 30 -10.00 5.44 -20.18
N SER A 31 -10.44 6.60 -20.67
CA SER A 31 -11.42 7.44 -19.98
C SER A 31 -12.83 6.83 -19.98
N PHE A 32 -13.27 6.23 -21.08
CA PHE A 32 -14.66 5.80 -21.24
C PHE A 32 -14.89 4.30 -21.08
N VAL A 33 -13.86 3.47 -21.22
CA VAL A 33 -14.00 2.01 -21.08
C VAL A 33 -13.29 1.52 -19.83
N TYR A 34 -12.01 1.85 -19.68
CA TYR A 34 -11.19 1.33 -18.59
C TYR A 34 -11.60 1.93 -17.24
N TYR A 35 -11.62 3.26 -17.12
CA TYR A 35 -11.92 3.96 -15.88
C TYR A 35 -13.29 3.59 -15.28
N PRO A 36 -14.43 3.64 -16.00
CA PRO A 36 -15.72 3.26 -15.43
C PRO A 36 -15.80 1.77 -15.08
N ARG A 37 -15.12 0.88 -15.83
CA ARG A 37 -15.07 -0.55 -15.52
C ARG A 37 -14.37 -0.81 -14.19
N ILE A 38 -13.25 -0.13 -13.94
CA ILE A 38 -12.51 -0.21 -12.69
C ILE A 38 -13.33 0.34 -11.51
N ILE A 39 -13.94 1.52 -11.67
CA ILE A 39 -14.80 2.11 -10.63
C ILE A 39 -15.99 1.19 -10.30
N ASN A 40 -16.61 0.57 -11.30
CA ASN A 40 -17.71 -0.37 -11.07
C ASN A 40 -17.26 -1.67 -10.39
N GLN A 41 -16.03 -2.14 -10.64
CA GLN A 41 -15.44 -3.26 -9.89
C GLN A 41 -15.18 -2.90 -8.42
N TYR A 42 -14.69 -1.69 -8.14
CA TYR A 42 -14.54 -1.20 -6.77
C TYR A 42 -15.89 -1.03 -6.05
N LYS A 43 -16.91 -0.48 -6.72
CA LYS A 43 -18.26 -0.33 -6.14
C LYS A 43 -18.97 -1.64 -5.86
N SER A 44 -18.73 -2.67 -6.68
CA SER A 44 -19.40 -3.98 -6.55
C SER A 44 -18.72 -4.91 -5.53
N GLY A 45 -17.64 -4.47 -4.87
CA GLY A 45 -16.88 -5.29 -3.92
C GLY A 45 -16.15 -6.48 -4.57
N ARG A 46 -16.30 -6.67 -5.88
CA ARG A 46 -15.54 -7.64 -6.69
C ARG A 46 -14.26 -6.98 -7.17
N ILE A 47 -13.43 -6.61 -6.21
CA ILE A 47 -12.03 -6.29 -6.49
C ILE A 47 -11.46 -7.64 -6.97
N PRO A 48 -11.07 -7.79 -8.25
CA PRO A 48 -10.30 -8.97 -8.63
C PRO A 48 -9.15 -9.01 -7.64
N ALA A 49 -8.95 -10.15 -6.99
CA ALA A 49 -7.76 -10.41 -6.22
C ALA A 49 -6.60 -10.31 -7.21
N ALA A 50 -6.16 -9.07 -7.49
CA ALA A 50 -4.78 -8.79 -7.72
C ALA A 50 -4.12 -9.58 -6.60
N GLN A 51 -3.28 -10.51 -7.01
CA GLN A 51 -2.35 -11.20 -6.14
C GLN A 51 -1.48 -10.08 -5.54
N SER A 52 -2.06 -9.36 -4.59
CA SER A 52 -1.39 -8.39 -3.80
C SER A 52 -0.50 -9.26 -2.96
N VAL A 53 0.80 -9.13 -3.20
CA VAL A 53 1.86 -9.67 -2.35
C VAL A 53 1.65 -9.23 -0.88
N ILE A 54 0.73 -8.29 -0.67
CA ILE A 54 0.28 -7.73 0.60
C ILE A 54 -1.20 -8.09 0.76
N ALA A 55 -1.51 -9.01 1.67
CA ALA A 55 -2.89 -9.34 2.01
C ALA A 55 -3.61 -8.10 2.57
N PRO A 56 -4.86 -7.79 2.15
CA PRO A 56 -5.63 -6.71 2.75
C PRO A 56 -5.84 -7.00 4.24
N VAL A 57 -5.33 -6.12 5.08
CA VAL A 57 -5.46 -6.20 6.54
C VAL A 57 -6.90 -5.85 6.91
N VAL A 58 -7.74 -6.87 7.05
CA VAL A 58 -9.08 -6.73 7.64
C VAL A 58 -9.05 -7.43 8.99
N ALA A 59 -8.63 -6.70 10.03
CA ALA A 59 -8.71 -7.17 11.40
C ALA A 59 -10.05 -6.75 12.02
N LYS A 60 -11.06 -7.62 11.96
CA LYS A 60 -12.18 -7.55 12.91
C LYS A 60 -11.70 -8.18 14.22
N ALA A 61 -11.20 -7.37 15.15
CA ALA A 61 -10.86 -7.84 16.49
C ALA A 61 -11.56 -6.96 17.53
N GLU A 62 -12.48 -7.56 18.30
CA GLU A 62 -13.14 -6.90 19.44
C GLU A 62 -12.31 -7.01 20.72
N LYS A 63 -11.28 -7.87 20.77
CA LYS A 63 -10.43 -8.14 21.96
C LYS A 63 -9.00 -8.56 21.58
N PHE A 64 -8.02 -8.24 22.43
CA PHE A 64 -6.65 -8.75 22.37
C PHE A 64 -6.58 -10.23 22.82
N PRO A 65 -5.66 -11.06 22.29
CA PRO A 65 -4.60 -10.73 21.32
C PRO A 65 -5.09 -10.75 19.87
N ILE A 66 -4.57 -9.83 19.06
CA ILE A 66 -4.86 -9.75 17.63
C ILE A 66 -3.81 -10.57 16.90
N THR A 67 -4.22 -11.61 16.16
CA THR A 67 -3.29 -12.47 15.44
C THR A 67 -3.61 -12.46 13.95
N THR A 68 -2.61 -12.14 13.13
CA THR A 68 -2.68 -12.20 11.68
C THR A 68 -1.47 -12.97 11.15
N ALA A 69 -1.44 -13.30 9.86
CA ALA A 69 -0.27 -13.92 9.22
C ALA A 69 0.98 -12.99 9.23
N ALA A 70 0.76 -11.68 9.32
CA ALA A 70 1.79 -10.66 9.22
C ALA A 70 2.31 -10.17 10.59
N TYR A 71 1.46 -10.18 11.62
CA TYR A 71 1.82 -9.71 12.96
C TYR A 71 0.87 -10.24 14.03
N ARG A 72 1.33 -10.24 15.27
CA ARG A 72 0.56 -10.56 16.48
C ARG A 72 0.71 -9.43 17.50
N VAL A 73 -0.41 -8.91 17.99
CA VAL A 73 -0.45 -7.87 19.03
C VAL A 73 -1.00 -8.46 20.33
N VAL A 74 -0.27 -8.25 21.42
CA VAL A 74 -0.63 -8.70 22.77
C VAL A 74 -0.60 -7.49 23.70
N HIS A 75 -1.61 -7.36 24.56
CA HIS A 75 -1.67 -6.32 25.60
C HIS A 75 -1.37 -6.96 26.95
N GLU A 76 -0.38 -6.43 27.66
CA GLU A 76 -0.06 -6.81 29.03
C GLU A 76 -0.71 -5.83 30.00
N GLN A 77 -1.74 -6.28 30.71
CA GLN A 77 -2.56 -5.41 31.56
C GLN A 77 -1.83 -4.85 32.79
N VAL A 78 -0.79 -5.54 33.26
CA VAL A 78 -0.06 -5.16 34.49
C VAL A 78 0.86 -3.96 34.24
N SER A 79 1.47 -3.91 33.07
CA SER A 79 2.42 -2.88 32.65
C SER A 79 1.80 -1.87 31.66
N ASP A 80 0.53 -2.07 31.30
CA ASP A 80 -0.19 -1.38 30.22
C ASP A 80 0.62 -1.26 28.92
N THR A 81 1.36 -2.33 28.59
CA THR A 81 2.29 -2.36 27.45
C THR A 81 1.72 -3.23 26.32
N TYR A 82 1.86 -2.75 25.08
CA TYR A 82 1.46 -3.46 23.87
C TYR A 82 2.68 -4.07 23.19
N PHE A 83 2.74 -5.40 23.13
CA PHE A 83 3.77 -6.14 22.44
C PHE A 83 3.31 -6.52 21.03
N VAL A 84 4.05 -6.05 20.03
CA VAL A 84 3.79 -6.30 18.61
C VAL A 84 4.89 -7.19 18.05
N TYR A 85 4.54 -8.43 17.75
CA TYR A 85 5.40 -9.40 17.09
C TYR A 85 5.16 -9.34 15.59
N VAL A 86 6.11 -8.83 14.83
CA VAL A 86 6.00 -8.61 13.39
C VAL A 86 6.75 -9.69 12.64
N ASN A 87 6.08 -10.32 11.68
CA ASN A 87 6.69 -11.28 10.78
C ASN A 87 7.24 -10.57 9.54
N GLY A 88 8.53 -10.67 9.29
CA GLY A 88 9.16 -10.04 8.12
C GLY A 88 10.49 -10.72 7.79
N GLU A 89 10.53 -11.43 6.67
CA GLU A 89 11.76 -12.07 6.16
C GLU A 89 12.81 -11.05 5.69
N SER A 90 12.39 -9.83 5.40
CA SER A 90 13.24 -8.70 5.02
C SER A 90 12.84 -7.45 5.79
N LEU A 91 13.75 -6.47 5.89
CA LEU A 91 13.50 -5.22 6.60
C LEU A 91 12.29 -4.46 6.01
N ASP A 92 12.14 -4.45 4.69
CA ASP A 92 11.00 -3.79 4.03
C ASP A 92 9.67 -4.45 4.40
N LYS A 93 9.62 -5.80 4.37
CA LYS A 93 8.43 -6.55 4.81
C LYS A 93 8.13 -6.27 6.28
N PHE A 94 9.15 -6.20 7.13
CA PHE A 94 8.98 -5.86 8.54
C PHE A 94 8.36 -4.47 8.72
N VAL A 95 8.86 -3.45 8.02
CA VAL A 95 8.32 -2.07 8.12
C VAL A 95 6.86 -2.00 7.66
N VAL A 96 6.53 -2.66 6.54
CA VAL A 96 5.14 -2.69 6.03
C VAL A 96 4.21 -3.37 7.03
N ASN A 97 4.62 -4.52 7.58
CA ASN A 97 3.79 -5.27 8.53
C ASN A 97 3.69 -4.56 9.89
N LYS A 98 4.75 -3.86 10.31
CA LYS A 98 4.73 -2.95 11.45
C LYS A 98 3.67 -1.86 11.27
N ASN A 99 3.68 -1.16 10.13
CA ASN A 99 2.70 -0.12 9.85
C ASN A 99 1.26 -0.67 9.83
N GLY A 100 1.06 -1.90 9.36
CA GLY A 100 -0.22 -2.60 9.43
C GLY A 100 -0.68 -2.87 10.87
N ALA A 101 0.24 -3.27 11.75
CA ALA A 101 -0.02 -3.45 13.17
C ALA A 101 -0.40 -2.12 13.84
N ASP A 102 0.28 -1.02 13.49
CA ASP A 102 0.01 0.32 14.02
C ASP A 102 -1.40 0.80 13.68
N LEU A 103 -1.80 0.66 12.41
CA LEU A 103 -3.15 0.97 11.95
C LEU A 103 -4.21 0.14 12.68
N THR A 104 -3.90 -1.13 12.94
CA THR A 104 -4.80 -2.02 13.67
C THR A 104 -4.95 -1.60 15.12
N LEU A 105 -3.86 -1.25 15.81
CA LEU A 105 -3.88 -0.73 17.17
C LEU A 105 -4.71 0.55 17.27
N LYS A 106 -4.52 1.50 16.35
CA LYS A 106 -5.33 2.73 16.25
C LYS A 106 -6.81 2.42 16.08
N SER A 107 -7.13 1.52 15.16
CA SER A 107 -8.52 1.15 14.87
C SER A 107 -9.20 0.45 16.05
N VAL A 108 -8.50 -0.42 16.76
CA VAL A 108 -9.08 -1.23 17.86
C VAL A 108 -9.25 -0.39 19.12
N LEU A 109 -8.28 0.47 19.42
CA LEU A 109 -8.34 1.36 20.57
C LEU A 109 -9.15 2.64 20.30
N SER A 110 -9.59 2.85 19.05
CA SER A 110 -10.27 4.08 18.60
C SER A 110 -9.46 5.34 18.91
N LEU A 111 -8.14 5.27 18.67
CA LEU A 111 -7.19 6.34 18.93
C LEU A 111 -6.67 6.94 17.62
N GLU A 112 -6.53 8.27 17.59
CA GLU A 112 -5.94 8.98 16.46
C GLU A 112 -4.42 8.73 16.36
N SER A 113 -3.76 8.58 17.51
CA SER A 113 -2.32 8.34 17.62
C SER A 113 -1.99 7.27 18.66
N ILE A 114 -0.93 6.49 18.39
CA ILE A 114 -0.34 5.51 19.32
C ILE A 114 0.81 6.10 20.14
N CYS A 115 1.04 7.41 20.03
CA CYS A 115 2.13 8.13 20.68
C CYS A 115 2.15 8.03 22.21
N ASN A 116 0.97 7.94 22.82
CA ASN A 116 0.83 7.88 24.27
C ASN A 116 0.76 6.45 24.80
N LEU A 117 0.98 5.45 23.94
CA LEU A 117 0.95 4.03 24.30
C LEU A 117 2.39 3.50 24.39
N ASP A 118 2.69 2.69 25.40
CA ASP A 118 3.94 1.92 25.41
C ASP A 118 3.79 0.73 24.45
N VAL A 119 4.32 0.88 23.23
CA VAL A 119 4.31 -0.16 22.21
C VAL A 119 5.72 -0.63 21.91
N ARG A 120 5.95 -1.94 22.05
CA ARG A 120 7.23 -2.61 21.81
C ARG A 120 7.12 -3.51 20.59
N TYR A 121 7.99 -3.30 19.60
CA TYR A 121 8.02 -4.15 18.41
C TYR A 121 9.14 -5.18 18.52
N SER A 122 8.86 -6.38 18.04
CA SER A 122 9.84 -7.45 17.94
C SER A 122 9.67 -8.18 16.62
N SER A 123 10.78 -8.56 16.00
CA SER A 123 10.77 -9.36 14.77
C SER A 123 10.70 -10.84 15.11
N THR A 124 9.78 -11.58 14.48
CA THR A 124 9.69 -13.04 14.63
C THR A 124 10.69 -13.78 13.74
N ALA A 125 11.07 -13.18 12.61
CA ALA A 125 12.25 -13.62 11.86
C ALA A 125 13.47 -13.06 12.60
N LYS A 126 14.52 -13.88 12.81
CA LYS A 126 15.79 -13.50 13.45
C LYS A 126 16.57 -12.48 12.61
N LEU A 127 15.96 -11.33 12.35
CA LEU A 127 16.42 -10.24 11.53
C LEU A 127 16.99 -9.18 12.45
N GLU A 128 18.17 -8.67 12.12
CA GLU A 128 18.73 -7.50 12.78
C GLU A 128 17.93 -6.26 12.36
N VAL A 129 16.89 -5.95 13.12
CA VAL A 129 16.08 -4.75 12.91
C VAL A 129 16.73 -3.57 13.64
N PRO A 130 17.02 -2.45 12.94
CA PRO A 130 17.52 -1.24 13.58
C PRO A 130 16.60 -0.76 14.71
N GLN A 131 17.18 -0.31 15.84
CA GLN A 131 16.42 0.09 17.03
C GLN A 131 15.35 1.17 16.75
N LYS A 132 15.59 2.05 15.78
CA LYS A 132 14.62 3.06 15.30
C LYS A 132 13.27 2.49 14.85
N TYR A 133 13.21 1.19 14.53
CA TYR A 133 11.97 0.51 14.16
C TYR A 133 11.41 -0.37 15.29
N LEU A 134 12.17 -0.61 16.35
CA LEU A 134 11.78 -1.47 17.47
C LEU A 134 11.11 -0.69 18.62
N VAL A 135 11.42 0.60 18.73
CA VAL A 135 10.85 1.54 19.71
C VAL A 135 10.13 2.65 18.94
N ILE A 136 8.92 3.02 19.36
CA ILE A 136 8.30 4.25 18.89
C ILE A 136 9.00 5.39 19.61
N ASP A 137 9.93 6.06 18.92
CA ASP A 137 10.49 7.34 19.39
C ASP A 137 9.77 8.54 18.72
N ASN A 138 8.68 8.26 17.99
CA ASN A 138 8.10 9.18 17.02
C ASN A 138 6.92 9.99 17.59
N CYS A 139 7.15 10.68 18.70
CA CYS A 139 6.31 11.80 19.12
C CYS A 139 7.13 13.10 19.11
N GLN A 140 7.80 13.33 17.99
CA GLN A 140 8.34 14.64 17.58
C GLN A 140 7.60 15.12 16.34
#